data_AF-A0A7X4W9I4-F1
#
_entry.id   AF-A0A7X4W9I4-F1
#
_cell.length_a   1.000
_cell.length_b   1.000
_cell.length_c   1.000
_cell.angle_alpha   90.00
_cell.angle_beta   90.00
_cell.angle_gamma   90.00
#
_symmetry.space_group_name_H-M   'P 1'
#
loop_
_entity.id
_entity.type
_entity.pdbx_description
1 polymer ?
#
loop_
_entity_poly.entity_id
_entity_poly.type
_entity_poly.pdbx_seq_one_letter_code
_entity_poly.pdbx_strand_id
1 'polypeptide(L)'
;MEKKDSFGRVLKKLAASSLLLLPLVANAGYTLEQAFQEVNQQTARCLKMKNRPVDAVQDTWFDSLSSDQKRAVLFELSKRAVDRCTLEAREKYSWALVKQAGETGDLEGIKDWIALNSPIDGKAQTIVKSLPEEEINRLSLSDHFYYPFDSMSLRDSLISQ
;
A
#
# COMPACT_ATOMS: atom_id res chain seq x y z
N MET A 1 -82.08 6.25 42.74
CA MET A 1 -81.78 4.81 42.66
C MET A 1 -80.69 4.59 41.63
N GLU A 2 -79.68 3.81 42.00
CA GLU A 2 -78.47 3.44 41.27
C GLU A 2 -78.71 2.72 39.93
N LYS A 3 -77.80 2.92 38.95
CA LYS A 3 -76.72 1.96 38.64
C LYS A 3 -75.66 2.53 37.67
N LYS A 4 -74.39 2.25 37.98
CA LYS A 4 -73.15 2.40 37.19
C LYS A 4 -73.13 1.37 36.03
N ASP A 5 -72.29 1.39 34.98
CA ASP A 5 -70.82 1.41 34.86
C ASP A 5 -70.46 1.62 33.35
N SER A 6 -69.45 2.43 32.98
CA SER A 6 -68.07 2.09 32.55
C SER A 6 -67.88 1.62 31.08
N PHE A 7 -66.65 1.85 30.58
CA PHE A 7 -66.07 1.64 29.23
C PHE A 7 -66.32 2.77 28.20
N GLY A 8 -65.34 3.49 27.64
CA GLY A 8 -63.88 3.42 27.73
C GLY A 8 -63.26 4.01 26.44
N ARG A 9 -62.29 4.92 26.61
CA ARG A 9 -61.25 5.38 25.64
C ARG A 9 -61.73 5.99 24.30
N VAL A 10 -61.63 7.31 24.14
CA VAL A 10 -60.43 8.07 23.70
C VAL A 10 -59.87 7.57 22.37
N LEU A 11 -60.07 8.36 21.31
CA LEU A 11 -59.24 8.35 20.11
C LEU A 11 -59.19 9.76 19.50
N LYS A 12 -58.48 10.66 20.18
CA LYS A 12 -57.82 11.80 19.52
C LYS A 12 -56.66 11.22 18.72
N LYS A 13 -56.83 11.04 17.41
CA LYS A 13 -55.69 10.71 16.53
C LYS A 13 -54.90 12.00 16.29
N LEU A 14 -53.72 12.03 16.90
CA LEU A 14 -52.66 13.01 16.70
C LEU A 14 -52.27 13.07 15.22
N ALA A 15 -52.17 14.29 14.70
CA ALA A 15 -51.46 14.56 13.46
C ALA A 15 -50.01 14.10 13.65
N ALA A 16 -49.64 13.01 12.99
CA ALA A 16 -48.25 12.59 12.91
C ALA A 16 -47.53 13.58 11.99
N SER A 17 -46.83 14.55 12.59
CA SER A 17 -45.81 15.31 11.89
C SER A 17 -44.75 14.33 11.40
N SER A 18 -44.81 13.97 10.13
CA SER A 18 -43.73 13.31 9.43
C SER A 18 -42.52 14.23 9.43
N LEU A 19 -41.68 14.14 10.47
CA LEU A 19 -40.29 14.56 10.36
C LEU A 19 -39.68 13.69 9.27
N LEU A 20 -39.52 14.27 8.08
CA LEU A 20 -38.61 13.78 7.07
C LEU A 20 -37.21 13.79 7.69
N LEU A 21 -36.80 12.63 8.23
CA LEU A 21 -35.40 12.34 8.49
C LEU A 21 -34.72 12.30 7.11
N LEU A 22 -34.25 13.46 6.66
CA LEU A 22 -33.27 13.51 5.59
C LEU A 22 -32.11 12.64 6.04
N PRO A 23 -31.71 11.60 5.29
CA PRO A 23 -30.45 10.95 5.58
C PRO A 23 -29.38 12.02 5.39
N LEU A 24 -28.80 12.47 6.50
CA LEU A 24 -27.48 13.07 6.50
C LEU A 24 -26.57 11.97 5.94
N VAL A 25 -26.42 11.95 4.61
CA VAL A 25 -25.32 11.28 3.97
C VAL A 25 -24.10 12.08 4.40
N ALA A 26 -23.59 11.75 5.59
CA ALA A 26 -22.24 12.08 5.96
C ALA A 26 -21.40 11.44 4.86
N ASN A 27 -20.93 12.26 3.92
CA ASN A 27 -19.94 11.87 2.96
C ASN A 27 -18.66 11.70 3.77
N ALA A 28 -18.56 10.59 4.51
CA ALA A 28 -17.38 10.19 5.27
C ALA A 28 -16.34 9.81 4.23
N GLY A 29 -15.79 10.83 3.57
CA GLY A 29 -14.76 10.66 2.56
C GLY A 29 -13.58 9.91 3.17
N TYR A 30 -12.88 9.19 2.31
CA TYR A 30 -11.68 8.45 2.68
C TYR A 30 -10.68 9.36 3.41
N THR A 31 -10.40 9.04 4.68
CA THR A 31 -9.62 9.89 5.59
C THR A 31 -8.12 9.59 5.48
N LEU A 32 -7.27 10.51 5.97
CA LEU A 32 -5.83 10.25 6.08
C LEU A 32 -5.56 9.01 6.94
N GLU A 33 -6.28 8.85 8.05
CA GLU A 33 -6.13 7.68 8.93
C GLU A 33 -6.45 6.38 8.20
N GLN A 34 -7.54 6.32 7.43
CA GLN A 34 -7.88 5.14 6.64
C GLN A 34 -6.79 4.82 5.60
N ALA A 35 -6.28 5.86 4.94
CA ALA A 35 -5.19 5.74 3.97
C ALA A 35 -3.89 5.23 4.61
N PHE A 36 -3.58 5.72 5.81
CA PHE A 36 -2.43 5.29 6.59
C PHE A 36 -2.55 3.82 7.01
N GLN A 37 -3.72 3.40 7.48
CA GLN A 37 -3.97 2.00 7.82
C GLN A 37 -3.84 1.09 6.60
N GLU A 38 -4.41 1.50 5.46
CA GLU A 38 -4.36 0.71 4.22
C GLU A 38 -2.92 0.53 3.72
N VAL A 39 -2.11 1.60 3.67
CA VAL A 39 -0.71 1.50 3.21
C VAL A 39 0.14 0.64 4.14
N ASN A 40 -0.08 0.71 5.46
CA ASN A 40 0.63 -0.13 6.42
C ASN A 40 0.23 -1.61 6.30
N GLN A 41 -1.07 -1.90 6.18
CA GLN A 41 -1.56 -3.27 6.01
C GLN A 41 -1.07 -3.88 4.70
N GLN A 42 -1.12 -3.13 3.60
CA GLN A 42 -0.64 -3.60 2.31
C GLN A 42 0.88 -3.81 2.33
N THR A 43 1.65 -2.89 2.92
CA THR A 43 3.10 -3.06 3.10
C THR A 43 3.41 -4.33 3.90
N ALA A 44 2.74 -4.54 5.03
CA ALA A 44 2.92 -5.73 5.84
C ALA A 44 2.59 -7.03 5.07
N ARG A 45 1.53 -7.01 4.25
CA ARG A 45 1.18 -8.14 3.37
C ARG A 45 2.27 -8.40 2.33
N CYS A 46 2.74 -7.38 1.63
CA CYS A 46 3.80 -7.49 0.62
C CYS A 46 5.10 -8.03 1.21
N LEU A 47 5.48 -7.60 2.42
CA LEU A 47 6.66 -8.10 3.11
C LEU A 47 6.53 -9.59 3.50
N LYS A 48 5.35 -10.05 3.91
CA LYS A 48 5.10 -11.48 4.19
C LYS A 48 5.23 -12.35 2.95
N MET A 49 4.91 -11.82 1.76
CA MET A 49 5.04 -12.56 0.49
C MET A 49 6.49 -12.86 0.12
N LYS A 50 7.48 -12.18 0.71
CA LYS A 50 8.90 -12.42 0.45
C LYS A 50 9.35 -13.85 0.77
N ASN A 51 8.64 -14.55 1.63
CA ASN A 51 8.95 -15.92 2.05
C ASN A 51 8.65 -17.00 0.99
N ARG A 52 8.18 -16.61 -0.21
CA ARG A 52 8.01 -17.55 -1.31
C ARG A 52 9.37 -18.06 -1.81
N PRO A 53 9.46 -19.32 -2.28
CA PRO A 53 10.63 -19.78 -2.98
C PRO A 53 10.80 -19.02 -4.31
N VAL A 54 12.05 -18.74 -4.66
CA VAL A 54 12.45 -18.34 -6.02
C VAL A 54 13.40 -19.41 -6.49
N ASP A 55 13.02 -20.10 -7.57
CA ASP A 55 13.86 -21.14 -8.17
C ASP A 55 15.15 -20.55 -8.75
N ALA A 56 16.09 -21.42 -9.11
CA ALA A 56 17.35 -21.01 -9.71
C ALA A 56 17.10 -20.17 -10.97
N VAL A 57 17.60 -18.94 -10.94
CA VAL A 57 17.46 -17.97 -12.04
C VAL A 57 18.41 -18.39 -13.15
N GLN A 58 17.87 -18.86 -14.26
CA GLN A 58 18.64 -19.10 -15.48
C GLN A 58 18.39 -17.94 -16.44
N ASP A 59 19.32 -17.00 -16.50
CA ASP A 59 19.20 -15.83 -17.36
C ASP A 59 20.57 -15.39 -17.86
N THR A 60 20.77 -15.41 -19.18
CA THR A 60 22.08 -15.17 -19.80
C THR A 60 22.70 -13.83 -19.43
N TRP A 61 21.88 -12.76 -19.36
CA TRP A 61 22.38 -11.45 -18.97
C TRP A 61 22.76 -11.44 -17.49
N PHE A 62 21.86 -11.89 -16.62
CA PHE A 62 22.11 -11.96 -15.18
C PHE A 62 23.36 -12.80 -14.87
N ASP A 63 23.51 -13.94 -15.54
CA ASP A 63 24.62 -14.87 -15.33
C ASP A 63 25.97 -14.28 -15.71
N SER A 64 26.01 -13.37 -16.69
CA SER A 64 27.21 -12.65 -17.13
C SER A 64 27.71 -11.59 -16.12
N LEU A 65 26.87 -11.19 -15.17
CA LEU A 65 27.20 -10.17 -14.18
C LEU A 65 28.22 -10.66 -13.14
N SER A 66 29.08 -9.75 -12.67
CA SER A 66 29.94 -10.00 -11.50
C SER A 66 29.11 -10.21 -10.22
N SER A 67 29.71 -10.79 -9.18
CA SER A 67 29.04 -11.02 -7.89
C SER A 67 28.45 -9.76 -7.27
N ASP A 68 29.17 -8.62 -7.33
CA ASP A 68 28.69 -7.34 -6.83
C ASP A 68 27.50 -6.82 -7.64
N GLN A 69 27.54 -6.97 -8.97
CA GLN A 69 26.43 -6.61 -9.85
C GLN A 69 25.20 -7.49 -9.61
N LYS A 70 25.36 -8.81 -9.48
CA LYS A 70 24.26 -9.73 -9.15
C LYS A 70 23.60 -9.35 -7.82
N ARG A 71 24.39 -9.07 -6.78
CA ARG A 71 23.89 -8.61 -5.47
C ARG A 71 23.07 -7.33 -5.60
N ALA A 72 23.58 -6.34 -6.35
CA ALA A 72 22.91 -5.06 -6.55
C ALA A 72 21.60 -5.22 -7.36
N VAL A 73 21.61 -6.04 -8.42
CA VAL A 73 20.43 -6.32 -9.25
C VAL A 73 19.36 -7.06 -8.45
N LEU A 74 19.71 -8.10 -7.68
CA LEU A 74 18.73 -8.81 -6.85
C LEU A 74 18.04 -7.90 -5.83
N PHE A 75 18.81 -6.96 -5.23
CA PHE A 75 18.25 -5.96 -4.33
C PHE A 75 17.27 -5.03 -5.06
N GLU A 76 17.64 -4.51 -6.23
CA GLU A 76 16.79 -3.65 -7.04
C GLU A 76 15.51 -4.36 -7.50
N LEU A 77 15.61 -5.61 -7.95
CA LEU A 77 14.47 -6.43 -8.34
C LEU A 77 13.50 -6.65 -7.17
N SER A 78 14.03 -6.94 -5.97
CA SER A 78 13.20 -7.07 -4.77
C SER A 78 12.52 -5.75 -4.40
N LYS A 79 13.21 -4.62 -4.54
CA LYS A 79 12.64 -3.29 -4.30
C LYS A 79 11.48 -3.03 -5.28
N ARG A 80 11.68 -3.21 -6.58
CA ARG A 80 10.64 -3.02 -7.61
C ARG A 80 9.41 -3.90 -7.37
N ALA A 81 9.62 -5.14 -6.93
CA ALA A 81 8.53 -6.05 -6.60
C ALA A 81 7.69 -5.56 -5.40
N VAL A 82 8.34 -5.01 -4.36
CA VAL A 82 7.64 -4.41 -3.21
C VAL A 82 6.96 -3.10 -3.60
N ASP A 83 7.62 -2.24 -4.37
CA ASP A 83 7.05 -0.98 -4.87
C ASP A 83 5.78 -1.25 -5.68
N ARG A 84 5.84 -2.19 -6.63
CA ARG A 84 4.67 -2.62 -7.41
C ARG A 84 3.55 -3.15 -6.52
N CYS A 85 3.88 -3.99 -5.54
CA CYS A 85 2.90 -4.58 -4.63
C CYS A 85 2.21 -3.53 -3.75
N THR A 86 2.88 -2.41 -3.44
CA THR A 86 2.38 -1.35 -2.55
C THR A 86 1.83 -0.13 -3.26
N LEU A 87 1.98 -0.05 -4.59
CA LEU A 87 1.74 1.15 -5.39
C LEU A 87 0.36 1.79 -5.13
N GLU A 88 -0.72 1.02 -5.29
CA GLU A 88 -2.08 1.54 -5.14
C GLU A 88 -2.34 2.16 -3.75
N ALA A 89 -1.92 1.47 -2.69
CA ALA A 89 -2.12 1.97 -1.32
C ALA A 89 -1.24 3.20 -1.03
N ARG A 90 -0.02 3.23 -1.59
CA ARG A 90 0.88 4.40 -1.48
C ARG A 90 0.34 5.62 -2.23
N GLU A 91 -0.28 5.42 -3.40
CA GLU A 91 -0.93 6.50 -4.14
C GLU A 91 -2.12 7.08 -3.36
N LYS A 92 -2.97 6.22 -2.77
CA LYS A 92 -4.08 6.65 -1.91
C LYS A 92 -3.59 7.45 -0.70
N TYR A 93 -2.55 6.97 -0.03
CA TYR A 93 -1.96 7.68 1.11
C TYR A 93 -1.33 9.02 0.71
N SER A 94 -0.58 9.04 -0.40
CA SER A 94 0.01 10.27 -0.95
C SER A 94 -1.06 11.31 -1.27
N TRP A 95 -2.18 10.88 -1.87
CA TRP A 95 -3.30 11.78 -2.17
C TRP A 95 -3.98 12.30 -0.89
N ALA A 96 -4.19 11.44 0.11
CA ALA A 96 -4.78 11.85 1.38
C ALA A 96 -3.92 12.90 2.11
N LEU A 97 -2.59 12.77 2.05
CA LEU A 97 -1.65 13.77 2.58
C LEU A 97 -1.77 15.12 1.85
N VAL A 98 -1.82 15.11 0.51
CA VAL A 98 -2.02 16.32 -0.30
C VAL A 98 -3.34 17.01 0.04
N LYS A 99 -4.42 16.22 0.17
CA LYS A 99 -5.74 16.75 0.55
C LYS A 99 -5.70 17.41 1.93
N GLN A 100 -5.17 16.73 2.94
CA GLN A 100 -5.06 17.30 4.29
C GLN A 100 -4.24 18.59 4.30
N ALA A 101 -3.10 18.61 3.62
CA ALA A 101 -2.28 19.81 3.49
C ALA A 101 -3.03 20.98 2.82
N GLY A 102 -3.85 20.70 1.80
CA GLY A 102 -4.70 21.71 1.18
C GLY A 102 -5.80 22.25 2.10
N GLU A 103 -6.33 21.42 3.00
CA GLU A 103 -7.38 21.77 3.95
C GLU A 103 -6.86 22.52 5.19
N THR A 104 -5.68 22.15 5.70
CA THR A 104 -5.15 22.66 6.97
C THR A 104 -3.95 23.59 6.82
N GLY A 105 -3.26 23.57 5.69
CA GLY A 105 -1.97 24.22 5.49
C GLY A 105 -0.78 23.48 6.12
N ASP A 106 -1.00 22.35 6.79
CA ASP A 106 0.05 21.55 7.42
C ASP A 106 0.76 20.66 6.40
N LEU A 107 2.09 20.82 6.30
CA LEU A 107 2.94 20.11 5.34
C LEU A 107 3.80 19.00 5.98
N GLU A 108 3.77 18.83 7.31
CA GLU A 108 4.69 17.92 8.00
C GLU A 108 4.53 16.47 7.50
N GLY A 109 3.30 15.98 7.37
CA GLY A 109 3.05 14.63 6.84
C GLY A 109 3.57 14.42 5.41
N ILE A 110 3.55 15.45 4.57
CA ILE A 110 4.13 15.39 3.21
C ILE A 110 5.65 15.35 3.28
N LYS A 111 6.28 16.14 4.15
CA LYS A 111 7.74 16.15 4.32
C LYS A 111 8.26 14.79 4.80
N ASP A 112 7.60 14.22 5.81
CA ASP A 112 7.92 12.88 6.31
C ASP A 112 7.75 11.83 5.21
N TRP A 113 6.67 11.93 4.44
CA TRP A 113 6.44 11.04 3.31
C TRP A 113 7.54 11.16 2.25
N ILE A 114 7.97 12.37 1.89
CA ILE A 114 9.07 12.59 0.96
C ILE A 114 10.37 11.98 1.50
N ALA A 115 10.69 12.20 2.77
CA ALA A 115 11.90 11.66 3.39
C ALA A 115 11.93 10.12 3.35
N LEU A 116 10.80 9.47 3.64
CA LEU A 116 10.68 8.01 3.58
C LEU A 116 10.82 7.43 2.16
N ASN A 117 10.42 8.19 1.15
CA ASN A 117 10.41 7.75 -0.25
C ASN A 117 11.61 8.26 -1.05
N SER A 118 12.49 9.05 -0.43
CA SER A 118 13.66 9.61 -1.09
C SER A 118 14.66 8.48 -1.43
N PRO A 119 15.32 8.55 -2.60
CA PRO A 119 16.38 7.61 -2.93
C PRO A 119 17.47 7.62 -1.87
N ILE A 120 17.85 6.43 -1.39
CA ILE A 120 19.03 6.27 -0.53
C ILE A 120 20.21 6.01 -1.46
N ASP A 121 21.08 7.01 -1.61
CA ASP A 121 22.31 6.87 -2.37
C ASP A 121 23.25 5.86 -1.69
N GLY A 122 23.84 4.98 -2.48
CA GLY A 122 24.77 3.95 -1.99
C GLY A 122 25.43 3.14 -3.09
N LYS A 123 26.47 2.37 -2.75
CA LYS A 123 27.27 1.58 -3.70
C LYS A 123 26.40 0.71 -4.62
N ALA A 124 25.40 0.02 -4.08
CA ALA A 124 24.49 -0.82 -4.86
C ALA A 124 23.69 -0.01 -5.88
N GLN A 125 23.24 1.20 -5.52
CA GLN A 125 22.49 2.05 -6.44
C GLN A 125 23.37 2.60 -7.56
N THR A 126 24.64 2.94 -7.27
CA THR A 126 25.60 3.33 -8.30
C THR A 126 25.86 2.19 -9.30
N ILE A 127 25.99 0.95 -8.82
CA ILE A 127 26.16 -0.22 -9.67
C ILE A 127 24.93 -0.43 -10.56
N VAL A 128 23.72 -0.39 -9.99
CA VAL A 128 22.46 -0.56 -10.73
C VAL A 128 22.33 0.52 -11.82
N LYS A 129 22.63 1.78 -11.49
CA LYS A 129 22.59 2.90 -12.44
C LYS A 129 23.58 2.77 -13.60
N SER A 130 24.65 1.96 -13.47
CA SER A 130 25.62 1.73 -14.55
C SER A 130 25.30 0.49 -15.40
N LEU A 131 24.23 -0.24 -15.09
CA LEU A 131 23.78 -1.41 -15.84
C LEU A 131 22.66 -1.03 -16.83
N PRO A 132 22.41 -1.84 -17.88
CA PRO A 132 21.32 -1.62 -18.81
C PRO A 132 19.95 -1.69 -18.10
N GLU A 133 19.21 -0.58 -18.10
CA GLU A 133 17.91 -0.47 -17.43
C GLU A 133 16.84 -1.34 -18.10
N GLU A 134 16.95 -1.58 -19.40
CA GLU A 134 16.09 -2.48 -20.16
C GLU A 134 16.15 -3.92 -19.67
N GLU A 135 17.33 -4.40 -19.29
CA GLU A 135 17.53 -5.77 -18.79
C GLU A 135 17.00 -5.92 -17.36
N ILE A 136 17.23 -4.91 -16.51
CA ILE A 136 16.66 -4.87 -15.16
C ILE A 136 15.13 -4.83 -15.24
N ASN A 137 14.57 -4.02 -16.14
CA ASN A 137 13.13 -3.99 -16.37
C ASN A 137 12.59 -5.34 -16.85
N ARG A 138 13.21 -5.95 -17.86
CA ARG A 138 12.83 -7.28 -18.37
C ARG A 138 12.80 -8.31 -17.24
N LEU A 139 13.85 -8.39 -16.43
CA LEU A 139 13.88 -9.30 -15.29
C LEU A 139 12.82 -8.97 -14.25
N SER A 140 12.61 -7.69 -13.91
CA SER A 140 11.63 -7.27 -12.91
C SER A 140 10.19 -7.67 -13.26
N LEU A 141 9.93 -7.93 -14.54
CA LEU A 141 8.63 -8.35 -15.06
C LEU A 141 8.51 -9.87 -15.25
N SER A 142 9.59 -10.63 -15.04
CA SER A 142 9.56 -12.09 -15.10
C SER A 142 8.86 -12.71 -13.89
N ASP A 143 8.31 -13.91 -14.05
CA ASP A 143 7.60 -14.63 -12.98
C ASP A 143 8.44 -14.79 -11.69
N HIS A 144 9.75 -14.96 -11.84
CA HIS A 144 10.69 -15.08 -10.72
C HIS A 144 10.79 -13.82 -9.87
N PHE A 145 10.57 -12.63 -10.44
CA PHE A 145 10.85 -11.35 -9.77
C PHE A 145 9.66 -10.38 -9.75
N TYR A 146 8.55 -10.71 -10.40
CA TYR A 146 7.37 -9.84 -10.45
C TYR A 146 6.78 -9.59 -9.05
N TYR A 147 6.72 -10.65 -8.23
CA TYR A 147 6.19 -10.60 -6.86
C TYR A 147 7.31 -10.49 -5.81
N PRO A 148 7.04 -9.89 -4.63
CA PRO A 148 8.03 -9.78 -3.55
C PRO A 148 8.71 -11.12 -3.25
N PHE A 149 10.01 -11.06 -3.00
CA PHE A 149 10.86 -12.22 -2.70
C PHE A 149 12.00 -11.82 -1.78
N ASP A 150 12.65 -12.79 -1.14
CA ASP A 150 13.82 -12.56 -0.31
C ASP A 150 15.12 -12.53 -1.16
N SER A 151 15.54 -11.32 -1.52
CA SER A 151 16.81 -11.11 -2.25
C SER A 151 18.05 -11.53 -1.47
N MET A 152 18.01 -11.56 -0.13
CA MET A 152 19.16 -11.94 0.70
C MET A 152 19.32 -13.46 0.69
N SER A 153 18.23 -14.19 0.89
CA SER A 153 18.23 -15.65 0.80
C SER A 153 18.63 -16.14 -0.60
N LEU A 154 18.07 -15.54 -1.65
CA LEU A 154 18.41 -15.90 -3.04
C LEU A 154 19.88 -15.58 -3.39
N ARG A 155 20.39 -14.45 -2.90
CA ARG A 155 21.80 -14.12 -3.05
C ARG A 155 22.70 -15.17 -2.42
N ASP A 156 22.36 -15.62 -1.21
CA ASP A 156 23.17 -16.58 -0.46
C ASP A 156 23.15 -17.99 -1.09
N SER A 157 22.09 -18.33 -1.84
CA SER A 157 22.02 -19.58 -2.60
C SER A 157 22.75 -19.52 -3.94
N LEU A 158 22.80 -18.35 -4.59
CA LEU A 158 23.39 -18.19 -5.94
C LEU A 158 24.86 -17.77 -5.92
N ILE A 159 25.33 -17.11 -4.87
CA ILE A 159 26.64 -16.49 -4.81
C ILE A 159 27.35 -16.99 -3.56
N SER A 160 28.10 -18.09 -3.69
CA SER A 160 29.01 -18.55 -2.64
C SER A 160 30.00 -17.43 -2.26
N GLN A 161 30.33 -17.35 -0.97
CA GLN A 161 31.25 -16.34 -0.43
C GLN A 161 32.64 -16.41 -1.05
#